data_AF-A0A7J8QQ18-F1
#
_entry.id   AF-A0A7J8QQ18-F1
#
_cell.length_a   1.000
_cell.length_b   1.000
_cell.length_c   1.000
_cell.angle_alpha   90.00
_cell.angle_beta   90.00
_cell.angle_gamma   90.00
#
_symmetry.space_group_name_H-M   'P 1'
#
loop_
_entity.id
_entity.type
_entity.pdbx_description
1 polymer ?
#
loop_
_entity_poly.entity_id
_entity_poly.type
_entity_poly.pdbx_seq_one_letter_code
_entity_poly.pdbx_strand_id
1 'polypeptide(L)'
;DEKGLFYALDLGGTNFRVLRVHLGGKEHRVVKQEFEEVSIPPHLMTGSSDALFDYIAEALAKFVATESEGLHFSPDRQRELGFTFSFPVRQTSISSGNLIKWTKGFSIEEAVNSSNLYSYIAVGQDVVGELTKAMERIGLDMRVTALVNDTIGTLAGGRYNNPDVVAAVILGTGTNAAYVERAHAIPKWHGLLPKSGDMVINMEWGNFRSSHLPISEYDQALDTESLNPGEQIFEKLISGMYLGEVVRRVLYKMADEAAFFGDTIPEKLKIPFILRYVFNMLPS
;
A
#
# COMPACT_ATOMS: atom_id res chain seq x y z
N ASP A 1 -10.91 -23.61 -5.98
CA ASP A 1 -10.38 -23.94 -7.32
C ASP A 1 -10.71 -22.74 -8.17
N GLU A 2 -9.72 -21.86 -8.29
CA GLU A 2 -9.90 -20.51 -8.80
C GLU A 2 -9.57 -20.53 -10.30
N LYS A 3 -10.56 -20.19 -11.13
CA LYS A 3 -10.46 -20.19 -12.59
C LYS A 3 -11.03 -18.91 -13.19
N GLY A 4 -10.37 -18.39 -14.21
CA GLY A 4 -10.80 -17.22 -14.96
C GLY A 4 -9.82 -16.05 -14.90
N LEU A 5 -10.23 -14.93 -15.48
CA LEU A 5 -9.47 -13.70 -15.55
C LEU A 5 -9.88 -12.76 -14.42
N PHE A 6 -8.90 -12.29 -13.64
CA PHE A 6 -9.10 -11.36 -12.53
C PHE A 6 -8.18 -10.16 -12.70
N TYR A 7 -8.64 -9.00 -12.25
CA TYR A 7 -7.87 -7.77 -12.22
C TYR A 7 -7.39 -7.46 -10.81
N ALA A 8 -6.26 -6.78 -10.71
CA ALA A 8 -5.85 -6.13 -9.48
C ALA A 8 -5.30 -4.73 -9.73
N LEU A 9 -5.53 -3.85 -8.77
CA LEU A 9 -4.99 -2.50 -8.68
C LEU A 9 -4.17 -2.43 -7.40
N ASP A 10 -2.90 -2.08 -7.49
CA ASP A 10 -2.01 -1.88 -6.34
C ASP A 10 -1.58 -0.43 -6.26
N LEU A 11 -2.19 0.30 -5.33
CA LEU A 11 -1.88 1.69 -5.04
C LEU A 11 -1.15 1.77 -3.70
N GLY A 12 0.16 1.99 -3.75
CA GLY A 12 1.01 1.95 -2.56
C GLY A 12 2.05 3.04 -2.41
N GLY A 13 2.12 4.01 -3.33
CA GLY A 13 3.10 5.10 -3.28
C GLY A 13 3.00 6.01 -4.50
N THR A 14 4.12 6.57 -4.96
CA THR A 14 4.22 7.47 -6.12
C THR A 14 3.93 6.79 -7.46
N ASN A 15 3.94 5.46 -7.49
CA ASN A 15 3.49 4.66 -8.62
C ASN A 15 2.37 3.73 -8.13
N PHE A 16 1.48 3.36 -9.05
CA PHE A 16 0.55 2.24 -8.85
C PHE A 16 0.73 1.23 -9.97
N ARG A 17 0.23 0.02 -9.73
CA ARG A 17 0.24 -1.06 -10.72
C ARG A 17 -1.17 -1.49 -11.03
N VAL A 18 -1.46 -1.65 -12.32
CA VAL A 18 -2.64 -2.36 -12.81
C VAL A 18 -2.18 -3.69 -13.36
N LEU A 19 -2.87 -4.76 -13.03
CA LEU A 19 -2.51 -6.10 -13.49
C LEU A 19 -3.74 -6.96 -13.74
N ARG A 20 -3.56 -7.95 -14.62
CA ARG A 20 -4.54 -9.03 -14.84
C ARG A 20 -3.86 -10.37 -14.71
N VAL A 21 -4.57 -11.31 -14.10
CA VAL A 21 -4.10 -12.66 -13.85
C VAL A 21 -5.13 -13.66 -14.37
N HIS A 22 -4.69 -14.56 -15.25
CA HIS A 22 -5.49 -15.69 -15.71
C HIS A 22 -5.16 -16.90 -14.83
N LEU A 23 -6.13 -17.32 -14.00
CA LEU A 23 -6.03 -18.49 -13.15
C LEU A 23 -6.61 -19.72 -13.87
N GLY A 24 -5.84 -20.81 -13.92
CA GLY A 24 -6.19 -22.08 -14.57
C GLY A 24 -6.59 -23.20 -13.60
N GLY A 25 -6.88 -22.87 -12.34
CA GLY A 25 -7.21 -23.83 -11.29
C GLY A 25 -5.99 -24.48 -10.64
N LYS A 26 -6.22 -25.49 -9.79
CA LYS A 26 -5.18 -26.13 -8.96
C LYS A 26 -3.97 -26.67 -9.73
N GLU A 27 -4.19 -27.23 -10.92
CA GLU A 27 -3.11 -27.82 -11.73
C GLU A 27 -2.29 -26.76 -12.45
N HIS A 28 -2.95 -25.79 -13.09
CA HIS A 28 -2.31 -24.82 -13.97
C HIS A 28 -1.92 -23.51 -13.26
N ARG A 29 -2.40 -23.28 -12.03
CA ARG A 29 -2.13 -22.10 -11.21
C ARG A 29 -2.29 -20.80 -12.00
N VAL A 30 -1.25 -19.97 -12.08
CA VAL A 30 -1.22 -18.75 -12.90
C VAL A 30 -0.82 -19.13 -14.32
N VAL A 31 -1.77 -19.03 -15.26
CA VAL A 31 -1.56 -19.31 -16.69
C VAL A 31 -0.88 -18.13 -17.38
N LYS A 32 -1.32 -16.92 -17.08
CA LYS A 32 -0.78 -15.67 -17.64
C LYS A 32 -0.92 -14.55 -16.62
N GLN A 33 0.09 -13.69 -16.56
CA GLN A 33 0.06 -12.48 -15.78
C GLN A 33 0.63 -11.34 -16.62
N GLU A 34 -0.06 -10.21 -16.63
CA GLU A 34 0.35 -8.98 -17.31
C GLU A 34 0.15 -7.83 -16.34
N PHE A 35 1.06 -6.86 -16.33
CA PHE A 35 0.95 -5.67 -15.49
C PHE A 35 1.52 -4.46 -16.20
N GLU A 36 1.06 -3.29 -15.78
CA GLU A 36 1.59 -1.98 -16.16
C GLU A 36 1.81 -1.17 -14.88
N GLU A 37 2.99 -0.56 -14.76
CA GLU A 37 3.30 0.38 -13.68
C GLU A 37 3.07 1.80 -14.19
N VAL A 38 2.28 2.56 -13.46
CA VAL A 38 1.85 3.90 -13.82
C VAL A 38 2.32 4.87 -12.74
N SER A 39 3.09 5.88 -13.17
CA SER A 39 3.56 6.92 -12.25
C SER A 39 2.47 7.95 -12.02
N ILE A 40 2.26 8.33 -10.76
CA ILE A 40 1.28 9.32 -10.37
C ILE A 40 1.92 10.71 -10.51
N PRO A 41 1.37 11.60 -11.36
CA PRO A 41 1.80 12.98 -11.40
C PRO A 41 1.76 13.62 -9.99
N PRO A 42 2.84 14.30 -9.53
CA PRO A 42 2.91 14.82 -8.17
C PRO A 42 1.74 15.72 -7.75
N HIS A 43 1.18 16.47 -8.68
CA HIS A 43 0.03 17.33 -8.42
C HIS A 43 -1.26 16.56 -8.06
N LEU A 44 -1.39 15.30 -8.47
CA LEU A 44 -2.52 14.44 -8.08
C LEU A 44 -2.35 13.86 -6.67
N MET A 45 -1.11 13.80 -6.16
CA MET A 45 -0.84 13.37 -4.78
C MET A 45 -1.23 14.43 -3.75
N THR A 46 -1.36 15.69 -4.19
CA THR A 46 -1.76 16.84 -3.35
C THR A 46 -3.02 17.53 -3.88
N GLY A 47 -3.72 16.92 -4.83
CA GLY A 47 -4.89 17.50 -5.50
C GLY A 47 -6.20 17.10 -4.82
N SER A 48 -7.26 16.97 -5.61
CA SER A 48 -8.52 16.37 -5.16
C SER A 48 -8.50 14.86 -5.36
N SER A 49 -9.34 14.15 -4.61
CA SER A 49 -9.41 12.71 -4.83
C SER A 49 -10.15 12.32 -6.09
N ASP A 50 -11.16 13.08 -6.52
CA ASP A 50 -11.82 12.84 -7.80
C ASP A 50 -10.75 12.78 -8.91
N ALA A 51 -9.81 13.73 -8.92
CA ALA A 51 -8.73 13.75 -9.90
C ALA A 51 -7.79 12.54 -9.78
N LEU A 52 -7.45 12.10 -8.56
CA LEU A 52 -6.63 10.89 -8.38
C LEU A 52 -7.35 9.63 -8.88
N PHE A 53 -8.61 9.42 -8.46
CA PHE A 53 -9.36 8.21 -8.80
C PHE A 53 -9.79 8.20 -10.27
N ASP A 54 -10.08 9.35 -10.88
CA ASP A 54 -10.29 9.47 -12.33
C ASP A 54 -9.04 9.05 -13.11
N TYR A 55 -7.86 9.54 -12.69
CA TYR A 55 -6.59 9.15 -13.31
C TYR A 55 -6.34 7.64 -13.22
N ILE A 56 -6.65 7.03 -12.07
CA ILE A 56 -6.54 5.57 -11.87
C ILE A 56 -7.54 4.82 -12.76
N ALA A 57 -8.80 5.27 -12.82
CA ALA A 57 -9.84 4.65 -13.64
C ALA A 57 -9.50 4.70 -15.13
N GLU A 58 -8.96 5.83 -15.62
CA GLU A 58 -8.47 5.95 -17.00
C GLU A 58 -7.32 4.98 -17.30
N ALA A 59 -6.38 4.82 -16.38
CA ALA A 59 -5.29 3.86 -16.52
C ALA A 59 -5.81 2.41 -16.55
N LEU A 60 -6.77 2.07 -15.68
CA LEU A 60 -7.45 0.77 -15.71
C LEU A 60 -8.16 0.53 -17.05
N ALA A 61 -8.88 1.52 -17.57
CA ALA A 61 -9.59 1.40 -18.85
C ALA A 61 -8.62 1.20 -20.03
N LYS A 62 -7.51 1.94 -20.06
CA LYS A 62 -6.44 1.75 -21.05
C LYS A 62 -5.85 0.34 -20.96
N PHE A 63 -5.57 -0.15 -19.76
CA PHE A 63 -5.04 -1.49 -19.55
C PHE A 63 -6.03 -2.59 -19.96
N VAL A 64 -7.32 -2.44 -19.65
CA VAL A 64 -8.39 -3.34 -20.11
C VAL A 64 -8.49 -3.37 -21.63
N ALA A 65 -8.31 -2.24 -22.32
CA ALA A 65 -8.31 -2.20 -23.78
C ALA A 65 -7.16 -2.99 -24.45
N THR A 66 -6.13 -3.39 -23.68
CA THR A 66 -5.03 -4.24 -24.17
C THR A 66 -5.30 -5.75 -24.01
N GLU A 67 -6.52 -6.15 -23.63
CA GLU A 67 -6.93 -7.55 -23.59
C GLU A 67 -6.71 -8.23 -24.96
N SER A 68 -5.99 -9.34 -25.00
CA SER A 68 -5.81 -10.11 -26.23
C SER A 68 -7.08 -10.87 -26.63
N GLU A 69 -7.35 -10.97 -27.94
CA GLU A 69 -8.41 -11.83 -28.50
C GLU A 69 -8.28 -13.26 -27.93
N GLY A 70 -9.34 -13.74 -27.27
CA GLY A 70 -9.36 -15.03 -26.56
C GLY A 70 -9.49 -14.96 -25.03
N LEU A 71 -9.32 -13.79 -24.41
CA LEU A 71 -9.66 -13.53 -23.01
C LEU A 71 -11.12 -13.04 -22.82
N HIS A 72 -11.99 -13.33 -23.79
CA HIS A 72 -13.36 -12.81 -23.83
C HIS A 72 -14.14 -13.22 -22.59
N PHE A 73 -14.47 -12.22 -21.77
CA PHE A 73 -15.51 -12.34 -20.77
C PHE A 73 -16.80 -12.80 -21.46
N SER A 74 -17.48 -13.77 -20.86
CA SER A 74 -18.88 -13.99 -21.18
C SER A 74 -19.61 -12.65 -20.97
N PRO A 75 -20.52 -12.23 -21.88
CA PRO A 75 -21.26 -10.97 -21.75
C PRO A 75 -21.96 -10.81 -20.39
N ASP A 76 -22.20 -11.92 -19.69
CA ASP A 76 -22.89 -11.99 -18.40
C ASP A 76 -21.96 -11.87 -17.18
N ARG A 77 -20.64 -11.72 -17.37
CA ARG A 77 -19.67 -11.65 -16.25
C ARG A 77 -18.92 -10.33 -16.25
N GLN A 78 -19.24 -9.51 -15.26
CA GLN A 78 -18.52 -8.27 -14.95
C GLN A 78 -17.07 -8.55 -14.53
N ARG A 79 -16.13 -7.67 -14.89
CA ARG A 79 -14.72 -7.79 -14.48
C ARG A 79 -14.58 -7.64 -12.97
N GLU A 80 -13.87 -8.56 -12.33
CA GLU A 80 -13.65 -8.56 -10.88
C GLU A 80 -12.27 -7.95 -10.57
N LEU A 81 -12.24 -6.93 -9.71
CA LEU A 81 -11.05 -6.19 -9.31
C LEU A 81 -10.73 -6.39 -7.82
N GLY A 82 -9.53 -6.87 -7.53
CA GLY A 82 -8.90 -6.76 -6.21
C GLY A 82 -8.19 -5.41 -6.08
N PHE A 83 -8.65 -4.55 -5.19
CA PHE A 83 -8.05 -3.25 -4.92
C PHE A 83 -7.12 -3.32 -3.72
N THR A 84 -5.82 -3.39 -3.96
CA THR A 84 -4.79 -3.23 -2.94
C THR A 84 -4.55 -1.75 -2.68
N PHE A 85 -4.88 -1.28 -1.48
CA PHE A 85 -4.77 0.11 -1.08
C PHE A 85 -3.89 0.24 0.17
N SER A 86 -2.62 0.57 -0.04
CA SER A 86 -1.58 0.47 0.99
C SER A 86 -1.43 1.78 1.77
N PHE A 87 -2.55 2.29 2.27
CA PHE A 87 -2.65 3.39 3.22
C PHE A 87 -3.48 2.95 4.43
N PRO A 88 -3.33 3.61 5.58
CA PRO A 88 -4.16 3.36 6.75
C PRO A 88 -5.65 3.44 6.44
N VAL A 89 -6.34 2.30 6.50
CA VAL A 89 -7.78 2.18 6.23
C VAL A 89 -8.48 1.44 7.37
N ARG A 90 -9.65 1.94 7.77
CA ARG A 90 -10.60 1.21 8.59
C ARG A 90 -11.51 0.41 7.68
N GLN A 91 -11.15 -0.85 7.45
CA GLN A 91 -11.94 -1.76 6.62
C GLN A 91 -13.28 -2.07 7.29
N THR A 92 -14.39 -1.83 6.60
CA THR A 92 -15.75 -2.04 7.11
C THR A 92 -16.40 -3.29 6.53
N SER A 93 -15.93 -3.77 5.38
CA SER A 93 -16.27 -5.07 4.80
C SER A 93 -15.14 -5.55 3.88
N ILE A 94 -15.28 -6.73 3.26
CA ILE A 94 -14.30 -7.20 2.29
C ILE A 94 -14.11 -6.22 1.12
N SER A 95 -15.15 -5.46 0.75
CA SER A 95 -15.14 -4.54 -0.40
C SER A 95 -15.52 -3.11 -0.01
N SER A 96 -15.16 -2.67 1.19
CA SER A 96 -15.32 -1.27 1.61
C SER A 96 -14.36 -0.92 2.74
N GLY A 97 -13.87 0.32 2.76
CA GLY A 97 -12.96 0.76 3.82
C GLY A 97 -12.71 2.26 3.81
N ASN A 98 -12.77 2.84 5.00
CA ASN A 98 -12.63 4.27 5.17
C ASN A 98 -11.17 4.65 5.37
N LEU A 99 -10.63 5.55 4.54
CA LEU A 99 -9.28 6.08 4.73
C LEU A 99 -9.15 6.74 6.11
N ILE A 100 -8.12 6.39 6.87
CA ILE A 100 -7.83 6.99 8.18
C ILE A 100 -6.90 8.19 8.03
N LYS A 101 -5.84 8.06 7.22
CA LYS A 101 -4.86 9.14 7.01
C LYS A 101 -4.04 8.86 5.75
N TRP A 102 -3.76 9.89 4.98
CA TRP A 102 -2.78 9.82 3.90
C TRP A 102 -1.35 9.73 4.45
N THR A 103 -0.50 8.97 3.77
CA THR A 103 0.92 8.78 4.10
C THR A 103 1.77 8.85 2.83
N LYS A 104 3.08 8.62 2.92
CA LYS A 104 3.96 8.45 1.74
C LYS A 104 3.94 9.65 0.76
N GLY A 105 3.79 10.86 1.29
CA GLY A 105 3.78 12.09 0.51
C GLY A 105 2.44 12.46 -0.12
N PHE A 106 1.39 11.67 0.11
CA PHE A 106 0.02 12.06 -0.25
C PHE A 106 -0.53 13.06 0.76
N SER A 107 -1.17 14.10 0.25
CA SER A 107 -1.84 15.15 1.00
C SER A 107 -3.02 15.67 0.19
N ILE A 108 -3.99 14.79 -0.07
CA ILE A 108 -5.21 15.14 -0.80
C ILE A 108 -6.13 15.86 0.18
N GLU A 109 -6.38 17.15 -0.10
CA GLU A 109 -7.06 18.06 0.82
C GLU A 109 -8.49 17.60 1.14
N GLU A 110 -8.87 17.70 2.42
CA GLU A 110 -10.27 17.67 2.83
C GLU A 110 -10.93 18.96 2.35
N ALA A 111 -11.90 18.87 1.46
CA ALA A 111 -12.77 20.01 1.19
C ALA A 111 -13.61 20.29 2.44
N VAL A 112 -13.12 21.15 3.34
CA VAL A 112 -13.93 21.81 4.36
C VAL A 112 -14.80 22.83 3.65
N ASN A 113 -15.86 22.38 2.98
CA ASN A 113 -16.95 23.27 2.62
C ASN A 113 -17.94 23.33 3.78
N SER A 114 -17.84 24.42 4.52
CA SER A 114 -18.97 24.97 5.26
C SER A 114 -20.13 25.11 4.27
N SER A 115 -21.27 24.47 4.56
CA SER A 115 -22.52 24.45 3.78
C SER A 115 -22.59 23.51 2.55
N ASN A 116 -22.99 22.27 2.82
CA ASN A 116 -23.75 21.32 1.97
C ASN A 116 -23.14 20.69 0.69
N LEU A 117 -22.92 19.37 0.81
CA LEU A 117 -23.37 18.25 -0.05
C LEU A 117 -22.76 18.04 -1.46
N TYR A 118 -21.98 16.95 -1.56
CA TYR A 118 -21.39 16.26 -2.74
C TYR A 118 -20.03 16.75 -3.27
N SER A 119 -18.95 16.36 -2.59
CA SER A 119 -17.88 15.49 -3.14
C SER A 119 -16.73 15.47 -2.12
N TYR A 120 -16.47 14.31 -1.52
CA TYR A 120 -15.54 14.17 -0.41
C TYR A 120 -14.65 12.94 -0.65
N ILE A 121 -13.34 13.12 -0.68
CA ILE A 121 -12.47 12.24 0.12
C ILE A 121 -11.76 13.11 1.13
N ALA A 122 -12.46 13.33 2.23
CA ALA A 122 -11.84 13.63 3.50
C ALA A 122 -11.44 12.32 4.18
N VAL A 123 -10.61 12.39 5.23
CA VAL A 123 -10.45 11.28 6.16
C VAL A 123 -11.82 10.74 6.56
N GLY A 124 -12.01 9.43 6.45
CA GLY A 124 -13.27 8.74 6.78
C GLY A 124 -14.14 8.30 5.61
N GLN A 125 -13.78 8.61 4.35
CA GLN A 125 -14.53 8.20 3.15
C GLN A 125 -14.12 6.82 2.61
N ASP A 126 -15.07 6.12 2.01
CA ASP A 126 -14.90 4.77 1.48
C ASP A 126 -14.15 4.78 0.13
N VAL A 127 -12.90 4.34 0.15
CA VAL A 127 -12.02 4.36 -1.04
C VAL A 127 -12.51 3.46 -2.17
N VAL A 128 -13.29 2.42 -1.84
CA VAL A 128 -13.89 1.54 -2.85
C VAL A 128 -15.01 2.27 -3.59
N GLY A 129 -15.85 3.01 -2.86
CA GLY A 129 -16.91 3.83 -3.44
C GLY A 129 -16.36 4.88 -4.39
N GLU A 130 -15.22 5.46 -4.07
CA GLU A 130 -14.58 6.53 -4.87
C GLU A 130 -13.97 6.00 -6.17
N LEU A 131 -13.28 4.86 -6.10
CA LEU A 131 -12.85 4.17 -7.31
C LEU A 131 -14.05 3.71 -8.16
N THR A 132 -15.12 3.23 -7.52
CA THR A 132 -16.34 2.81 -8.22
C THR A 132 -16.98 3.96 -8.98
N LYS A 133 -17.14 5.13 -8.36
CA LYS A 133 -17.65 6.35 -9.02
C LYS A 133 -16.78 6.75 -10.20
N ALA A 134 -15.45 6.71 -10.05
CA ALA A 134 -14.54 7.04 -11.14
C ALA A 134 -14.66 6.08 -12.33
N MET A 135 -14.79 4.76 -12.07
CA MET A 135 -15.05 3.76 -13.11
C MET A 135 -16.41 3.97 -13.80
N GLU A 136 -17.45 4.31 -13.04
CA GLU A 136 -18.80 4.62 -13.56
C GLU A 136 -18.80 5.85 -14.47
N ARG A 137 -18.07 6.92 -14.10
CA ARG A 137 -17.96 8.16 -14.89
C ARG A 137 -17.43 7.90 -16.31
N ILE A 138 -16.55 6.91 -16.48
CA ILE A 138 -15.96 6.55 -17.77
C ILE A 138 -16.58 5.31 -18.42
N GLY A 139 -17.61 4.72 -17.80
CA GLY A 139 -18.31 3.53 -18.32
C GLY A 139 -17.48 2.24 -18.28
N LEU A 140 -16.53 2.10 -17.36
CA LEU A 140 -15.73 0.88 -17.21
C LEU A 140 -16.52 -0.20 -16.46
N ASP A 141 -16.92 -1.26 -17.17
CA ASP A 141 -17.64 -2.40 -16.58
C ASP A 141 -16.72 -3.30 -15.74
N MET A 142 -16.54 -2.90 -14.49
CA MET A 142 -15.66 -3.54 -13.51
C MET A 142 -16.20 -3.32 -12.09
N ARG A 143 -16.04 -4.32 -11.24
CA ARG A 143 -16.47 -4.30 -9.84
C ARG A 143 -15.31 -4.60 -8.90
N VAL A 144 -15.15 -3.76 -7.88
CA VAL A 144 -14.26 -4.04 -6.76
C VAL A 144 -14.87 -5.16 -5.91
N THR A 145 -14.22 -6.33 -5.88
CA THR A 145 -14.68 -7.48 -5.08
C THR A 145 -13.97 -7.59 -3.75
N ALA A 146 -12.77 -7.02 -3.63
CA ALA A 146 -12.01 -6.98 -2.40
C ALA A 146 -11.16 -5.72 -2.31
N LEU A 147 -11.22 -5.05 -1.16
CA LEU A 147 -10.23 -4.10 -0.69
C LEU A 147 -9.20 -4.85 0.16
N VAL A 148 -7.93 -4.72 -0.19
CA VAL A 148 -6.86 -5.55 0.35
C VAL A 148 -5.72 -4.66 0.83
N ASN A 149 -5.08 -5.04 1.93
CA ASN A 149 -3.78 -4.49 2.31
C ASN A 149 -2.68 -5.25 1.53
N ASP A 150 -1.64 -4.57 1.06
CA ASP A 150 -0.52 -5.17 0.30
C ASP A 150 0.07 -6.43 0.94
N THR A 151 0.17 -6.44 2.26
CA THR A 151 0.74 -7.54 3.02
C THR A 151 -0.21 -8.74 3.06
N ILE A 152 -1.53 -8.50 3.13
CA ILE A 152 -2.55 -9.54 2.94
C ILE A 152 -2.51 -10.10 1.51
N GLY A 153 -2.40 -9.23 0.50
CA GLY A 153 -2.27 -9.64 -0.89
C GLY A 153 -1.04 -10.52 -1.13
N THR A 154 0.08 -10.13 -0.52
CA THR A 154 1.34 -10.91 -0.52
C THR A 154 1.15 -12.28 0.14
N LEU A 155 0.46 -12.33 1.28
CA LEU A 155 0.13 -13.59 1.96
C LEU A 155 -0.76 -14.48 1.08
N ALA A 156 -1.82 -13.92 0.49
CA ALA A 156 -2.74 -14.64 -0.36
C ALA A 156 -2.05 -15.21 -1.61
N GLY A 157 -1.21 -14.42 -2.27
CA GLY A 157 -0.41 -14.86 -3.42
C GLY A 157 0.59 -15.95 -3.05
N GLY A 158 1.27 -15.81 -1.91
CA GLY A 158 2.15 -16.85 -1.37
C GLY A 158 1.39 -18.16 -1.08
N ARG A 159 0.25 -18.06 -0.40
CA ARG A 159 -0.60 -19.19 -0.01
C ARG A 159 -1.24 -19.89 -1.21
N TYR A 160 -1.55 -19.13 -2.26
CA TYR A 160 -2.03 -19.69 -3.51
C TYR A 160 -1.02 -20.67 -4.09
N ASN A 161 0.27 -20.32 -4.10
CA ASN A 161 1.32 -21.18 -4.65
C ASN A 161 1.80 -22.27 -3.67
N ASN A 162 1.86 -21.97 -2.37
CA ASN A 162 2.37 -22.87 -1.35
C ASN A 162 1.42 -22.93 -0.13
N PRO A 163 0.80 -24.09 0.17
CA PRO A 163 -0.10 -24.23 1.29
C PRO A 163 0.57 -24.22 2.68
N ASP A 164 1.90 -24.10 2.78
CA ASP A 164 2.59 -23.99 4.07
C ASP A 164 2.87 -22.53 4.46
N VAL A 165 2.52 -21.56 3.61
CA VAL A 165 2.69 -20.13 3.91
C VAL A 165 1.77 -19.73 5.07
N VAL A 166 2.36 -19.23 6.16
CA VAL A 166 1.65 -18.78 7.36
C VAL A 166 1.75 -17.28 7.61
N ALA A 167 2.73 -16.60 7.00
CA ALA A 167 2.97 -15.18 7.16
C ALA A 167 3.55 -14.56 5.88
N ALA A 168 3.35 -13.26 5.73
CA ALA A 168 3.95 -12.40 4.72
C ALA A 168 4.51 -11.16 5.40
N VAL A 169 5.63 -10.67 4.87
CA VAL A 169 6.33 -9.49 5.41
C VAL A 169 6.70 -8.59 4.25
N ILE A 170 6.38 -7.30 4.40
CA ILE A 170 6.84 -6.24 3.51
C ILE A 170 8.02 -5.53 4.16
N LEU A 171 9.14 -5.49 3.43
CA LEU A 171 10.35 -4.73 3.77
C LEU A 171 10.70 -3.85 2.57
N GLY A 172 10.15 -2.64 2.53
CA GLY A 172 10.34 -1.68 1.44
C GLY A 172 10.49 -0.27 1.97
N THR A 173 9.86 0.70 1.31
CA THR A 173 9.77 2.08 1.82
C THR A 173 9.15 2.11 3.21
N GLY A 174 8.10 1.32 3.43
CA GLY A 174 7.56 1.02 4.75
C GLY A 174 7.79 -0.43 5.14
N THR A 175 7.24 -0.84 6.29
CA THR A 175 7.24 -2.25 6.70
C THR A 175 5.94 -2.66 7.35
N ASN A 176 5.49 -3.88 7.03
CA ASN A 176 4.32 -4.48 7.63
C ASN A 176 4.42 -6.01 7.62
N ALA A 177 3.57 -6.67 8.42
CA ALA A 177 3.42 -8.12 8.43
C ALA A 177 1.94 -8.51 8.48
N ALA A 178 1.62 -9.62 7.81
CA ALA A 178 0.33 -10.28 7.91
C ALA A 178 0.54 -11.78 8.13
N TYR A 179 -0.35 -12.41 8.88
CA TYR A 179 -0.26 -13.85 9.15
C TYR A 179 -1.64 -14.49 9.29
N VAL A 180 -1.67 -15.82 9.25
CA VAL A 180 -2.87 -16.62 9.48
C VAL A 180 -2.96 -16.98 10.97
N GLU A 181 -3.96 -16.45 11.66
CA GLU A 181 -4.28 -16.77 13.05
C GLU A 181 -5.50 -17.69 13.13
N ARG A 182 -5.58 -18.48 14.20
CA ARG A 182 -6.78 -19.22 14.56
C ARG A 182 -7.87 -18.25 15.00
N ALA A 183 -8.99 -18.24 14.30
CA ALA A 183 -10.06 -17.26 14.52
C ALA A 183 -10.62 -17.29 15.96
N HIS A 184 -10.62 -18.45 16.62
CA HIS A 184 -11.05 -18.61 18.02
C HIS A 184 -10.05 -18.05 19.05
N ALA A 185 -8.82 -17.77 18.65
CA ALA A 185 -7.77 -17.21 19.49
C ALA A 185 -7.72 -15.68 19.45
N ILE A 186 -8.76 -15.00 18.93
CA ILE A 186 -8.85 -13.54 18.82
C ILE A 186 -9.92 -13.02 19.78
N PRO A 187 -9.60 -12.68 21.05
CA PRO A 187 -10.61 -12.31 22.05
C PRO A 187 -11.43 -11.07 21.69
N LYS A 188 -10.88 -10.16 20.88
CA LYS A 188 -11.57 -8.94 20.44
C LYS A 188 -12.60 -9.19 19.32
N TRP A 189 -12.54 -10.33 18.64
CA TRP A 189 -13.40 -10.64 17.50
C TRP A 189 -14.67 -11.33 17.96
N HIS A 190 -15.82 -10.70 17.68
CA HIS A 190 -17.14 -11.20 18.04
C HIS A 190 -18.03 -11.46 16.80
N GLY A 191 -17.44 -11.32 15.60
CA GLY A 191 -18.15 -11.54 14.34
C GLY A 191 -18.21 -13.01 13.94
N LEU A 192 -18.81 -13.28 12.78
CA LEU A 192 -18.87 -14.62 12.22
C LEU A 192 -17.45 -15.16 11.94
N LEU A 193 -17.23 -16.43 12.26
CA LEU A 193 -15.96 -17.09 12.01
C LEU A 193 -15.88 -17.55 10.54
N PRO A 194 -14.69 -17.47 9.92
CA PRO A 194 -14.46 -18.04 8.60
C PRO A 194 -14.63 -19.56 8.62
N LYS A 195 -15.08 -20.15 7.51
CA LYS A 195 -15.37 -21.59 7.40
C LYS A 195 -14.15 -22.48 7.69
N SER A 196 -12.95 -22.02 7.38
CA SER A 196 -11.69 -22.73 7.66
C SER A 196 -11.28 -22.69 9.13
N GLY A 197 -11.83 -21.75 9.92
CA GLY A 197 -11.30 -21.41 11.25
C GLY A 197 -10.05 -20.52 11.20
N ASP A 198 -9.54 -20.20 10.01
CA ASP A 198 -8.36 -19.37 9.79
C ASP A 198 -8.76 -17.92 9.50
N MET A 199 -8.21 -16.98 10.28
CA MET A 199 -8.41 -15.54 10.13
C MET A 199 -7.07 -14.89 9.74
N VAL A 200 -7.05 -14.17 8.63
CA VAL A 200 -5.88 -13.36 8.27
C VAL A 200 -5.83 -12.10 9.14
N ILE A 201 -4.68 -11.86 9.77
CA ILE A 201 -4.40 -10.66 10.56
C ILE A 201 -3.43 -9.79 9.78
N ASN A 202 -3.85 -8.57 9.47
CA ASN A 202 -2.92 -7.49 9.15
C ASN A 202 -2.43 -6.88 10.48
N MET A 203 -1.12 -6.93 10.73
CA MET A 203 -0.56 -6.53 12.03
C MET A 203 -0.37 -5.01 12.14
N GLU A 204 -0.17 -4.31 11.02
CA GLU A 204 0.28 -2.90 11.00
C GLU A 204 1.48 -2.70 11.95
N TRP A 205 2.45 -3.62 11.87
CA TRP A 205 3.49 -3.77 12.91
C TRP A 205 4.50 -2.61 12.97
N GLY A 206 4.43 -1.67 12.02
CA GLY A 206 5.33 -0.53 11.97
C GLY A 206 5.22 0.32 13.24
N ASN A 207 4.04 0.31 13.87
CA ASN A 207 3.78 1.00 15.12
C ASN A 207 4.20 0.22 16.38
N PHE A 208 4.83 -0.95 16.24
CA PHE A 208 5.35 -1.68 17.39
C PHE A 208 6.38 -0.83 18.15
N ARG A 209 6.28 -0.85 19.48
CA ARG A 209 7.20 -0.14 20.38
C ARG A 209 7.47 -0.99 21.60
N SER A 210 8.72 -1.02 22.03
CA SER A 210 9.16 -1.69 23.25
C SER A 210 10.38 -0.98 23.82
N SER A 211 10.57 -1.03 25.14
CA SER A 211 11.81 -0.61 25.80
C SER A 211 13.02 -1.46 25.40
N HIS A 212 12.80 -2.61 24.77
CA HIS A 212 13.85 -3.49 24.26
C HIS A 212 14.34 -3.12 22.86
N LEU A 213 13.69 -2.16 22.19
CA LEU A 213 14.19 -1.67 20.91
C LEU A 213 15.47 -0.84 21.13
N PRO A 214 16.57 -1.12 20.41
CA PRO A 214 17.84 -0.43 20.57
C PRO A 214 17.80 0.94 19.88
N ILE A 215 17.09 1.90 20.48
CA ILE A 215 16.89 3.24 19.92
C ILE A 215 18.10 4.12 20.28
N SER A 216 18.81 4.61 19.26
CA SER A 216 19.92 5.56 19.41
C SER A 216 19.43 7.01 19.50
N GLU A 217 20.35 7.94 19.79
CA GLU A 217 20.07 9.39 19.74
C GLU A 217 19.63 9.85 18.34
N TYR A 218 20.14 9.22 17.27
CA TYR A 218 19.79 9.56 15.90
C TYR A 218 18.36 9.15 15.55
N ASP A 219 17.92 8.01 16.05
CA ASP A 219 16.55 7.51 15.90
C ASP A 219 15.57 8.41 16.66
N GLN A 220 15.94 8.85 17.87
CA GLN A 220 15.14 9.78 18.67
C GLN A 220 14.99 11.16 17.99
N ALA A 221 16.08 11.70 17.46
CA ALA A 221 16.05 12.96 16.72
C ALA A 221 15.22 12.83 15.43
N LEU A 222 15.38 11.73 14.70
CA LEU A 222 14.58 11.41 13.51
C LEU A 222 13.09 11.34 13.84
N ASP A 223 12.71 10.63 14.91
CA ASP A 223 11.32 10.52 15.36
C ASP A 223 10.74 11.88 15.74
N THR A 224 11.49 12.67 16.51
CA THR A 224 11.08 14.00 16.99
C THR A 224 10.83 14.97 15.83
N GLU A 225 11.65 14.91 14.79
CA GLU A 225 11.53 15.78 13.60
C GLU A 225 10.57 15.21 12.53
N SER A 226 10.01 14.02 12.74
CA SER A 226 9.09 13.39 11.80
C SER A 226 7.69 14.02 11.83
N LEU A 227 6.88 13.74 10.82
CA LEU A 227 5.47 14.16 10.77
C LEU A 227 4.57 13.45 11.80
N ASN A 228 5.08 12.41 12.46
CA ASN A 228 4.36 11.58 13.42
C ASN A 228 5.25 11.17 14.60
N PRO A 229 5.69 12.13 15.45
CA PRO A 229 6.56 11.83 16.59
C PRO A 229 5.90 10.84 17.56
N GLY A 230 6.65 9.84 18.02
CA GLY A 230 6.18 8.80 18.93
C GLY A 230 5.40 7.65 18.28
N GLU A 231 5.14 7.73 16.96
CA GLU A 231 4.47 6.71 16.17
C GLU A 231 5.43 6.03 15.17
N GLN A 232 5.06 4.86 14.69
CA GLN A 232 5.80 4.10 13.67
C GLN A 232 7.26 3.82 14.08
N ILE A 233 7.52 3.61 15.38
CA ILE A 233 8.88 3.46 15.92
C ILE A 233 9.59 2.27 15.28
N PHE A 234 8.94 1.11 15.17
CA PHE A 234 9.55 -0.06 14.53
C PHE A 234 9.81 0.18 13.04
N GLU A 235 8.90 0.83 12.32
CA GLU A 235 9.11 1.21 10.92
C GLU A 235 10.31 2.15 10.75
N LYS A 236 10.41 3.19 11.59
CA LYS A 236 11.52 4.15 11.58
C LYS A 236 12.89 3.51 11.81
N LEU A 237 12.92 2.37 12.51
CA LEU A 237 14.16 1.63 12.76
C LEU A 237 14.57 0.72 11.61
N ILE A 238 13.64 0.16 10.83
CA ILE A 238 13.96 -0.94 9.89
C ILE A 238 13.61 -0.66 8.43
N SER A 239 12.75 0.31 8.13
CA SER A 239 12.26 0.50 6.76
C SER A 239 13.24 1.30 5.90
N GLY A 240 13.21 1.03 4.59
CA GLY A 240 14.10 1.67 3.62
C GLY A 240 13.97 3.20 3.56
N MET A 241 12.82 3.75 3.96
CA MET A 241 12.63 5.21 4.05
C MET A 241 13.59 5.87 5.05
N TYR A 242 13.89 5.19 6.17
CA TYR A 242 14.59 5.79 7.31
C TYR A 242 16.03 5.34 7.45
N LEU A 243 16.41 4.16 6.94
CA LEU A 243 17.79 3.66 7.02
C LEU A 243 18.82 4.67 6.49
N GLY A 244 18.55 5.30 5.35
CA GLY A 244 19.42 6.32 4.77
C GLY A 244 19.45 7.62 5.59
N GLU A 245 18.34 7.99 6.21
CA GLU A 245 18.24 9.19 7.04
C GLU A 245 18.99 9.03 8.36
N VAL A 246 18.97 7.85 8.98
CA VAL A 246 19.79 7.55 10.17
C VAL A 246 21.27 7.69 9.82
N VAL A 247 21.72 7.11 8.69
CA VAL A 247 23.11 7.26 8.22
C VAL A 247 23.46 8.73 7.97
N ARG A 248 22.55 9.50 7.35
CA ARG A 248 22.75 10.94 7.13
C ARG A 248 22.97 11.69 8.44
N ARG A 249 22.20 11.40 9.47
CA ARG A 249 22.31 12.02 10.81
C ARG A 249 23.63 11.69 11.50
N VAL A 250 24.07 10.43 11.42
CA VAL A 250 25.39 10.02 11.93
C VAL A 250 26.50 10.78 11.22
N LEU A 251 26.49 10.80 9.88
CA LEU A 251 27.49 11.51 9.08
C LEU A 251 27.47 13.02 9.33
N TYR A 252 26.29 13.61 9.54
CA TYR A 252 26.15 15.03 9.87
C TYR A 252 26.84 15.32 11.21
N LYS A 253 26.59 14.51 12.24
CA LYS A 253 27.24 14.68 13.56
C LYS A 253 28.75 14.53 13.48
N MET A 254 29.25 13.54 12.73
CA MET A 254 30.70 13.37 12.50
C MET A 254 31.32 14.54 11.71
N ALA A 255 30.58 15.13 10.77
CA ALA A 255 31.05 16.29 10.03
C ALA A 255 31.17 17.53 10.94
N ASP A 256 30.19 17.73 11.83
CA ASP A 256 30.13 18.85 12.77
C ASP A 256 31.15 18.72 13.91
N GLU A 257 31.28 17.53 14.50
CA GLU A 257 32.09 17.32 15.71
C GLU A 257 33.53 16.90 15.42
N ALA A 258 33.81 16.30 14.26
CA ALA A 258 35.09 15.68 13.96
C ALA A 258 35.69 16.08 12.60
N ALA A 259 35.14 17.11 11.94
CA ALA A 259 35.58 17.57 10.62
C ALA A 259 35.72 16.41 9.61
N PHE A 260 34.80 15.43 9.65
CA PHE A 260 34.88 14.21 8.85
C PHE A 260 34.97 14.48 7.33
N PHE A 261 34.42 15.60 6.87
CA PHE A 261 34.51 16.08 5.49
C PHE A 261 35.37 17.35 5.34
N GLY A 262 36.23 17.66 6.32
CA GLY A 262 37.02 18.89 6.41
C GLY A 262 36.30 20.00 7.18
N ASP A 263 36.78 21.24 7.04
CA ASP A 263 36.33 22.40 7.82
C ASP A 263 34.89 22.85 7.52
N THR A 264 34.26 22.30 6.48
CA THR A 264 32.91 22.66 6.06
C THR A 264 32.02 21.43 5.93
N ILE A 265 30.83 21.49 6.52
CA ILE A 265 29.82 20.45 6.37
C ILE A 265 29.24 20.54 4.95
N PRO A 266 29.22 19.45 4.16
CA PRO A 266 28.64 19.47 2.83
C PRO A 266 27.17 19.92 2.85
N GLU A 267 26.81 20.96 2.09
CA GLU A 267 25.44 21.52 2.10
C GLU A 267 24.36 20.48 1.78
N LYS A 268 24.67 19.53 0.89
CA LYS A 268 23.74 18.43 0.57
C LYS A 268 23.45 17.54 1.77
N LEU A 269 24.41 17.35 2.68
CA LEU A 269 24.23 16.50 3.87
C LEU A 269 23.23 17.11 4.87
N LYS A 270 22.99 18.42 4.79
CA LYS A 270 22.00 19.12 5.61
C LYS A 270 20.56 18.87 5.16
N ILE A 271 20.36 18.36 3.95
CA ILE A 271 19.04 18.12 3.36
C ILE A 271 18.49 16.78 3.92
N PRO A 272 17.37 16.77 4.66
CA PRO A 272 16.75 15.53 5.14
C PRO A 272 16.43 14.56 3.99
N PHE A 273 16.58 13.27 4.23
CA PHE A 273 16.28 12.19 3.28
C PHE A 273 17.05 12.25 1.94
N ILE A 274 18.14 13.01 1.88
CA ILE A 274 19.00 13.07 0.68
C ILE A 274 19.67 11.73 0.39
N LEU A 275 20.05 11.00 1.44
CA LEU A 275 20.57 9.64 1.36
C LEU A 275 19.38 8.68 1.39
N ARG A 276 19.14 8.01 0.27
CA ARG A 276 18.03 7.07 0.10
C ARG A 276 18.57 5.65 -0.03
N TYR A 277 17.83 4.71 0.54
CA TYR A 277 18.01 3.31 0.21
C TYR A 277 17.40 3.05 -1.17
N VAL A 278 18.20 2.51 -2.10
CA VAL A 278 17.71 2.09 -3.42
C VAL A 278 17.65 0.58 -3.45
N PHE A 279 16.45 0.01 -3.47
CA PHE A 279 16.26 -1.39 -3.85
C PHE A 279 16.56 -1.51 -5.34
N ASN A 280 17.80 -1.84 -5.68
CA ASN A 280 18.06 -2.45 -6.97
C ASN A 280 17.56 -3.89 -6.87
N MET A 281 16.32 -4.12 -7.28
CA MET A 281 15.89 -5.48 -7.60
C MET A 281 16.77 -5.94 -8.76
N LEU A 282 17.76 -6.78 -8.46
CA LEU A 282 18.41 -7.57 -9.49
C LEU A 282 17.29 -8.33 -10.22
N PRO A 283 17.24 -8.29 -11.56
CA PRO A 283 16.27 -9.10 -12.28
C PRO A 283 16.51 -10.56 -11.91
N SER A 284 15.46 -11.21 -11.40
CA SER A 284 15.39 -12.66 -11.23
C SER A 284 15.41 -13.36 -12.59
#